data_AF-A0A4T0C791-F1
#
_entry.id   AF-A0A4T0C791-F1
#
_cell.length_a   1.000
_cell.length_b   1.000
_cell.length_c   1.000
_cell.angle_alpha   90.00
_cell.angle_beta   90.00
_cell.angle_gamma   90.00
#
_symmetry.space_group_name_H-M   'P 1'
#
loop_
_entity.id
_entity.type
_entity.pdbx_description
1 polymer ?
#
loop_
_entity_poly.entity_id
_entity_poly.type
_entity_poly.pdbx_seq_one_letter_code
_entity_poly.pdbx_strand_id
1 'polypeptide(L)'
;MPDPVVETKTLLRDLPSLKGPFRPLELASFSSTPHEAFRIWLQDAIDNNIKEPHAMTLSTVDEHGCPDARVLILKNIDHRGWHFAIKSDSPKGKQITNNPAVALTFYWPQLGRQIRIRGTATELEESECAADFLERPAGSKATALASKQSEVLKDAAMLKRNLAEAQMRIEAEPKD
;
A
#
# COMPACT_ATOMS: atom_id res chain seq x y z
N MET A 1 37.84 17.85 -19.77
CA MET A 1 38.07 17.47 -18.35
C MET A 1 36.78 16.85 -17.86
N PRO A 2 36.77 15.64 -17.29
CA PRO A 2 35.54 15.09 -16.72
C PRO A 2 35.23 15.81 -15.39
N ASP A 3 33.97 16.16 -15.21
CA ASP A 3 33.39 16.80 -14.02
C ASP A 3 33.76 16.00 -12.75
N PRO A 4 34.20 16.62 -11.63
CA PRO A 4 34.43 15.88 -10.41
C PRO A 4 33.11 15.27 -9.95
N VAL A 5 33.06 13.93 -9.90
CA VAL A 5 31.96 13.19 -9.26
C VAL A 5 31.82 13.74 -7.86
N VAL A 6 30.78 14.56 -7.63
CA VAL A 6 30.46 15.04 -6.28
C VAL A 6 30.21 13.79 -5.44
N GLU A 7 30.96 13.65 -4.36
CA GLU A 7 30.86 12.52 -3.45
C GLU A 7 29.40 12.35 -3.00
N THR A 8 28.83 11.14 -3.11
CA THR A 8 27.43 10.86 -2.78
C THR A 8 27.06 11.35 -1.38
N LYS A 9 28.00 11.28 -0.43
CA LYS A 9 27.83 11.82 0.93
C LYS A 9 27.51 13.30 0.94
N THR A 10 28.20 14.10 0.13
CA THR A 10 27.97 15.55 0.01
C THR A 10 26.60 15.80 -0.60
N LEU A 11 26.28 15.12 -1.70
CA LEU A 11 24.95 15.21 -2.33
C LEU A 11 23.81 14.94 -1.33
N LEU A 12 23.92 13.89 -0.52
CA LEU A 12 22.89 13.54 0.46
C LEU A 12 22.75 14.58 1.58
N ARG A 13 23.85 15.20 2.03
CA ARG A 13 23.81 16.22 3.09
C ARG A 13 23.15 17.52 2.65
N ASP A 14 23.21 17.81 1.36
CA ASP A 14 22.65 19.04 0.80
C ASP A 14 21.14 18.92 0.51
N LEU A 15 20.59 17.69 0.54
CA LEU A 15 19.16 17.48 0.33
C LEU A 15 18.33 18.06 1.49
N PRO A 16 17.32 18.90 1.19
CA PRO A 16 16.39 19.35 2.20
C PRO A 16 15.59 18.16 2.74
N SER A 17 15.66 17.92 4.04
CA SER A 17 14.91 16.86 4.71
C SER A 17 13.98 17.46 5.74
N LEU A 18 12.70 17.09 5.68
CA LEU A 18 11.67 17.56 6.62
C LEU A 18 11.65 19.09 6.77
N LYS A 19 11.75 19.81 5.64
CA LYS A 19 11.64 21.28 5.61
C LYS A 19 10.19 21.69 5.35
N GLY A 20 9.69 22.56 6.22
CA GLY A 20 8.35 23.13 6.13
C GLY A 20 8.21 24.23 5.06
N PRO A 21 7.15 25.06 5.16
CA PRO A 21 6.33 25.26 6.35
C PRO A 21 5.40 24.08 6.63
N PHE A 22 5.39 23.61 7.88
CA PHE A 22 4.42 22.63 8.37
C PHE A 22 3.51 23.31 9.37
N ARG A 23 2.23 22.91 9.40
CA ARG A 23 1.29 23.39 10.43
C ARG A 23 1.78 22.93 11.81
N PRO A 24 1.88 23.82 12.82
CA PRO A 24 2.17 23.43 14.19
C PRO A 24 1.19 22.37 14.69
N LEU A 25 1.69 21.45 15.52
CA LEU A 25 0.87 20.41 16.11
C LEU A 25 0.24 20.92 17.41
N GLU A 26 -1.09 21.00 17.43
CA GLU A 26 -1.85 21.34 18.63
C GLU A 26 -2.18 20.06 19.41
N LEU A 27 -1.44 19.76 20.48
CA LEU A 27 -1.62 18.53 21.26
C LEU A 27 -3.02 18.41 21.88
N ALA A 28 -3.67 19.54 22.18
CA ALA A 28 -5.01 19.58 22.74
C ALA A 28 -6.11 19.21 21.71
N SER A 29 -5.81 19.23 20.41
CA SER A 29 -6.77 18.91 19.34
C SER A 29 -6.72 17.45 18.91
N PHE A 30 -6.02 16.58 19.65
CA PHE A 30 -5.96 15.17 19.32
C PHE A 30 -7.31 14.50 19.55
N SER A 31 -7.72 13.71 18.58
CA SER A 31 -8.91 12.88 18.68
C SER A 31 -8.81 11.86 19.81
N SER A 32 -9.98 11.46 20.31
CA SER A 32 -10.10 10.47 21.38
C SER A 32 -9.63 9.07 20.99
N THR A 33 -9.63 8.75 19.69
CA THR A 33 -9.23 7.44 19.17
C THR A 33 -8.24 7.56 18.00
N PRO A 34 -7.35 6.55 17.82
CA PRO A 34 -6.46 6.49 16.66
C PRO A 34 -7.20 6.47 15.32
N HIS A 35 -8.38 5.84 15.25
CA HIS A 35 -9.19 5.78 14.03
C HIS A 35 -9.72 7.15 13.64
N GLU A 36 -10.21 7.92 14.61
CA GLU A 36 -10.66 9.29 14.39
C GLU A 36 -9.50 10.21 13.99
N ALA A 37 -8.36 10.12 14.69
CA ALA A 37 -7.16 10.88 14.34
C ALA A 37 -6.70 10.58 12.90
N PHE A 38 -6.68 9.29 12.51
CA PHE A 38 -6.32 8.89 11.15
C PHE A 38 -7.28 9.47 10.12
N ARG A 39 -8.60 9.41 10.36
CA ARG A 39 -9.61 9.94 9.42
C ARG A 39 -9.45 11.45 9.22
N ILE A 40 -9.26 12.21 10.30
CA ILE A 40 -9.01 13.66 10.22
C ILE A 40 -7.72 13.94 9.43
N TRP A 41 -6.66 13.19 9.70
CA TRP A 41 -5.39 13.36 9.03
C TRP A 41 -5.43 12.97 7.55
N LEU A 42 -6.17 11.92 7.19
CA LEU A 42 -6.39 11.53 5.80
C LEU A 42 -7.19 12.60 5.06
N GLN A 43 -8.23 13.16 5.69
CA GLN A 43 -8.99 14.28 5.10
C GLN A 43 -8.09 15.50 4.87
N ASP A 44 -7.27 15.88 5.86
CA ASP A 44 -6.28 16.96 5.73
C ASP A 44 -5.28 16.67 4.59
N ALA A 45 -4.85 15.42 4.39
CA ALA A 45 -4.01 15.04 3.27
C ALA A 45 -4.71 15.19 1.91
N ILE A 46 -6.00 14.82 1.83
CA ILE A 46 -6.82 15.01 0.63
C ILE A 46 -6.99 16.50 0.33
N ASP A 47 -7.37 17.30 1.32
CA ASP A 47 -7.60 18.74 1.18
C ASP A 47 -6.33 19.50 0.76
N ASN A 48 -5.15 19.00 1.15
CA ASN A 48 -3.84 19.53 0.75
C ASN A 48 -3.27 18.88 -0.52
N ASN A 49 -4.09 18.13 -1.29
CA ASN A 49 -3.70 17.51 -2.55
C ASN A 49 -2.46 16.60 -2.45
N ILE A 50 -2.30 15.90 -1.33
CA ILE A 50 -1.29 14.85 -1.23
C ILE A 50 -1.61 13.80 -2.28
N LYS A 51 -0.62 13.45 -3.11
CA LYS A 51 -0.78 12.42 -4.12
C LYS A 51 -0.93 11.06 -3.44
N GLU A 52 -1.98 10.32 -3.82
CA GLU A 52 -2.26 8.96 -3.34
C GLU A 52 -2.18 8.85 -1.80
N PRO A 53 -2.94 9.62 -1.02
CA PRO A 53 -2.74 9.74 0.43
C PRO A 53 -3.08 8.44 1.18
N HIS A 54 -3.77 7.52 0.51
CA HIS A 54 -4.16 6.20 0.98
C HIS A 54 -3.17 5.09 0.56
N ALA A 55 -2.12 5.42 -0.21
CA ALA A 55 -1.00 4.52 -0.45
C ALA A 55 -0.15 4.40 0.83
N MET A 56 0.23 3.18 1.16
CA MET A 56 0.96 2.86 2.38
C MET A 56 1.98 1.78 2.15
N THR A 57 3.07 1.80 2.93
CA THR A 57 4.03 0.71 2.95
C THR A 57 3.57 -0.36 3.94
N LEU A 58 3.28 -1.55 3.44
CA LEU A 58 3.09 -2.75 4.24
C LEU A 58 4.45 -3.42 4.48
N SER A 59 4.80 -3.57 5.75
CA SER A 59 5.95 -4.38 6.18
C SER A 59 5.46 -5.70 6.76
N THR A 60 6.09 -6.79 6.34
CA THR A 60 5.88 -8.18 6.79
C THR A 60 7.22 -8.81 7.13
N VAL A 61 7.21 -10.01 7.69
CA VAL A 61 8.43 -10.76 8.03
C VAL A 61 8.29 -12.18 7.49
N ASP A 62 9.35 -12.70 6.88
CA ASP A 62 9.37 -14.10 6.43
C ASP A 62 9.65 -15.10 7.56
N GLU A 63 9.65 -16.38 7.20
CA GLU A 63 9.89 -17.50 8.13
C GLU A 63 11.31 -17.54 8.72
N HIS A 64 12.25 -16.79 8.14
CA HIS A 64 13.61 -16.64 8.64
C HIS A 64 13.80 -15.38 9.49
N GLY A 65 12.75 -14.59 9.69
CA GLY A 65 12.82 -13.32 10.42
C GLY A 65 13.29 -12.14 9.55
N CYS A 66 13.41 -12.29 8.23
CA CYS A 66 13.81 -11.21 7.35
C CYS A 66 12.61 -10.28 7.06
N PRO A 67 12.76 -8.95 7.27
CA PRO A 67 11.71 -8.00 6.99
C PRO A 67 11.59 -7.74 5.49
N ASP A 68 10.37 -7.50 5.04
CA ASP A 68 10.06 -7.29 3.65
C ASP A 68 8.99 -6.19 3.53
N ALA A 69 9.12 -5.29 2.56
CA ALA A 69 8.31 -4.07 2.50
C ALA A 69 7.89 -3.70 1.07
N ARG A 70 6.65 -3.23 0.91
CA ARG A 70 6.09 -2.80 -0.38
C ARG A 70 4.92 -1.84 -0.21
N VAL A 71 4.66 -1.04 -1.23
CA VAL A 71 3.49 -0.15 -1.27
C VAL A 71 2.22 -0.94 -1.61
N LEU A 72 1.16 -0.72 -0.84
CA LEU A 72 -0.20 -1.18 -1.08
C LEU A 72 -1.17 0.00 -0.93
N ILE A 73 -2.41 -0.24 -1.33
CA ILE A 73 -3.49 0.73 -1.25
C ILE A 73 -4.40 0.35 -0.08
N LEU A 74 -4.61 1.28 0.86
CA LEU A 74 -5.61 1.15 1.90
C LEU A 74 -7.01 1.15 1.27
N LYS A 75 -7.84 0.18 1.66
CA LYS A 75 -9.17 -0.06 1.08
C LYS A 75 -10.30 0.42 1.97
N ASN A 76 -10.17 0.23 3.28
CA ASN A 76 -11.20 0.61 4.23
C ASN A 76 -10.59 0.89 5.62
N ILE A 77 -11.36 1.60 6.44
CA ILE A 77 -11.10 1.78 7.86
C ILE A 77 -12.44 1.66 8.59
N ASP A 78 -12.59 0.59 9.37
CA ASP A 78 -13.78 0.40 10.22
C ASP A 78 -13.38 0.27 11.70
N HIS A 79 -14.24 -0.31 12.52
CA HIS A 79 -13.97 -0.53 13.95
C HIS A 79 -12.99 -1.69 14.22
N ARG A 80 -12.78 -2.59 13.25
CA ARG A 80 -11.86 -3.73 13.30
C ARG A 80 -10.44 -3.30 12.92
N GLY A 81 -10.29 -2.30 12.06
CA GLY A 81 -9.00 -1.67 11.78
C GLY A 81 -8.85 -1.15 10.36
N TRP A 82 -7.64 -1.34 9.80
CA TRP A 82 -7.23 -0.86 8.47
C TRP A 82 -7.15 -2.02 7.49
N HIS A 83 -7.93 -1.94 6.42
CA HIS A 83 -8.11 -3.05 5.49
C HIS A 83 -7.31 -2.80 4.22
N PHE A 84 -6.62 -3.84 3.74
CA PHE A 84 -5.89 -3.82 2.48
C PHE A 84 -6.05 -5.19 1.82
N ALA A 85 -6.00 -5.21 0.48
CA ALA A 85 -6.12 -6.45 -0.26
C ALA A 85 -4.76 -6.98 -0.71
N ILE A 86 -4.58 -8.29 -0.64
CA ILE A 86 -3.42 -9.01 -1.15
C ILE A 86 -3.86 -10.22 -1.95
N LYS A 87 -2.93 -10.84 -2.67
CA LYS A 87 -3.09 -12.23 -3.09
C LYS A 87 -2.49 -13.15 -2.04
N SER A 88 -3.24 -14.17 -1.64
CA SER A 88 -2.82 -15.17 -0.66
C SER A 88 -1.58 -15.94 -1.11
N ASP A 89 -1.46 -16.24 -2.41
CA ASP A 89 -0.32 -16.96 -3.00
C ASP A 89 0.95 -16.11 -3.20
N SER A 90 0.86 -14.79 -3.03
CA SER A 90 2.00 -13.89 -3.15
C SER A 90 2.96 -14.01 -1.96
N PRO A 91 4.23 -13.54 -2.08
CA PRO A 91 5.19 -13.59 -0.97
C PRO A 91 4.67 -12.98 0.32
N LYS A 92 4.02 -11.81 0.26
CA LYS A 92 3.43 -11.15 1.44
C LYS A 92 2.25 -11.95 2.02
N GLY A 93 1.49 -12.66 1.18
CA GLY A 93 0.39 -13.52 1.62
C GLY A 93 0.93 -14.68 2.44
N LYS A 94 1.90 -15.42 1.87
CA LYS A 94 2.60 -16.51 2.57
C LYS A 94 3.28 -16.04 3.87
N GLN A 95 3.94 -14.88 3.83
CA GLN A 95 4.55 -14.27 5.01
C GLN A 95 3.52 -13.96 6.09
N ILE A 96 2.38 -13.36 5.75
CA ILE A 96 1.30 -13.04 6.71
C ILE A 96 0.66 -14.31 7.29
N THR A 97 0.45 -15.34 6.46
CA THR A 97 -0.07 -16.63 6.91
C THR A 97 0.85 -17.28 7.94
N ASN A 98 2.18 -17.20 7.74
CA ASN A 98 3.16 -17.77 8.66
C ASN A 98 3.41 -16.87 9.89
N ASN A 99 3.41 -15.55 9.71
CA ASN A 99 3.61 -14.56 10.75
C ASN A 99 2.68 -13.36 10.54
N PRO A 100 1.58 -13.26 11.29
CA PRO A 100 0.58 -12.23 11.07
C PRO A 100 0.99 -10.85 11.60
N ALA A 101 2.16 -10.70 12.22
CA ALA A 101 2.65 -9.40 12.67
C ALA A 101 3.02 -8.51 11.47
N VAL A 102 2.32 -7.39 11.33
CA VAL A 102 2.51 -6.45 10.23
C VAL A 102 2.65 -5.01 10.72
N ALA A 103 3.20 -4.16 9.86
CA ALA A 103 3.20 -2.71 10.05
C ALA A 103 2.76 -1.98 8.79
N LEU A 104 1.97 -0.92 8.96
CA LEU A 104 1.59 0.01 7.90
C LEU A 104 2.29 1.35 8.15
N THR A 105 2.89 1.93 7.12
CA THR A 105 3.50 3.27 7.19
C THR A 105 2.97 4.16 6.08
N PHE A 106 2.40 5.31 6.45
CA PHE A 106 2.02 6.39 5.54
C PHE A 106 3.02 7.53 5.70
N TYR A 107 3.44 8.12 4.59
CA TYR A 107 4.35 9.26 4.61
C TYR A 107 3.83 10.35 3.67
N TRP A 108 3.48 11.50 4.24
CA TRP A 108 2.96 12.66 3.53
C TRP A 108 3.96 13.80 3.68
N PRO A 109 5.00 13.86 2.82
CA PRO A 109 6.12 14.77 3.00
C PRO A 109 5.72 16.25 2.97
N GLN A 110 4.72 16.61 2.16
CA GLN A 110 4.23 18.00 2.06
C GLN A 110 3.55 18.48 3.35
N LEU A 111 3.05 17.55 4.19
CA LEU A 111 2.52 17.84 5.51
C LEU A 111 3.54 17.61 6.64
N GLY A 112 4.75 17.13 6.32
CA GLY A 112 5.72 16.71 7.33
C GLY A 112 5.20 15.60 8.24
N ARG A 113 4.26 14.77 7.75
CA ARG A 113 3.51 13.82 8.57
C ARG A 113 3.84 12.38 8.19
N GLN A 114 4.07 11.55 9.22
CA GLN A 114 4.18 10.11 9.10
C GLN A 114 3.21 9.44 10.07
N ILE A 115 2.54 8.39 9.61
CA ILE A 115 1.64 7.58 10.43
C ILE A 115 2.14 6.15 10.41
N ARG A 116 2.25 5.54 11.59
CA ARG A 116 2.71 4.16 11.76
C ARG A 116 1.67 3.37 12.55
N ILE A 117 1.25 2.26 11.98
CA ILE A 117 0.32 1.32 12.60
C ILE A 117 1.04 -0.03 12.69
N ARG A 118 0.92 -0.72 13.83
CA ARG A 118 1.43 -2.08 14.03
C ARG A 118 0.30 -2.93 14.59
N GLY A 119 0.22 -4.19 14.15
CA GLY A 119 -0.80 -5.10 14.64
C GLY A 119 -0.70 -6.47 13.98
N THR A 120 -1.74 -7.26 14.19
CA THR A 120 -1.92 -8.58 13.60
C THR A 120 -2.85 -8.46 12.40
N ALA A 121 -2.43 -8.96 11.24
CA ALA A 121 -3.30 -9.10 10.08
C ALA A 121 -4.19 -10.35 10.25
N THR A 122 -5.49 -10.17 10.05
CA THR A 122 -6.48 -11.25 10.07
C THR A 122 -7.19 -11.27 8.73
N GLU A 123 -7.35 -12.46 8.15
CA GLU A 123 -8.11 -12.62 6.90
C GLU A 123 -9.59 -12.34 7.15
N LEU A 124 -10.23 -11.63 6.22
CA LEU A 124 -11.67 -11.37 6.26
C LEU A 124 -12.44 -12.56 5.68
N GLU A 125 -13.73 -12.62 5.98
CA GLU A 125 -14.62 -13.65 5.42
C GLU A 125 -14.57 -13.65 3.88
N GLU A 126 -14.72 -14.84 3.29
CA GLU A 126 -14.68 -15.01 1.82
C GLU A 126 -15.67 -14.08 1.10
N SER A 127 -16.84 -13.84 1.71
CA SER A 127 -17.87 -12.95 1.19
C SER A 127 -17.44 -11.48 1.16
N GLU A 128 -16.72 -11.01 2.19
CA GLU A 128 -16.16 -9.65 2.22
C GLU A 128 -15.02 -9.50 1.20
N CYS A 129 -14.17 -10.52 1.07
CA CYS A 129 -13.11 -10.55 0.07
C CYS A 129 -13.66 -10.54 -1.37
N ALA A 130 -14.72 -11.31 -1.63
CA ALA A 130 -15.40 -11.33 -2.92
C ALA A 130 -16.06 -9.98 -3.24
N ALA A 131 -16.71 -9.35 -2.26
CA ALA A 131 -17.29 -8.02 -2.43
C ALA A 131 -16.22 -6.97 -2.80
N ASP A 132 -15.10 -6.90 -2.07
CA ASP A 132 -13.97 -6.00 -2.44
C ASP A 132 -13.46 -6.28 -3.85
N PHE A 133 -13.34 -7.57 -4.23
CA PHE A 133 -12.86 -7.92 -5.56
C PHE A 133 -13.81 -7.42 -6.67
N LEU A 134 -15.13 -7.59 -6.49
CA LEU A 134 -16.14 -7.21 -7.47
C LEU A 134 -16.23 -5.70 -7.69
N GLU A 135 -15.99 -4.90 -6.64
CA GLU A 135 -15.98 -3.44 -6.69
C GLU A 135 -14.76 -2.85 -7.44
N ARG A 136 -13.75 -3.66 -7.75
CA ARG A 136 -12.55 -3.17 -8.45
C ARG A 136 -12.85 -2.77 -9.89
N PRO A 137 -12.16 -1.72 -10.40
CA PRO A 137 -12.18 -1.41 -11.83
C PRO A 137 -11.80 -2.63 -12.67
N ALA A 138 -12.42 -2.80 -13.84
CA ALA A 138 -12.21 -3.97 -14.70
C ALA A 138 -10.73 -4.29 -14.95
N GLY A 139 -9.91 -3.29 -15.27
CA GLY A 139 -8.46 -3.50 -15.48
C GLY A 139 -7.71 -3.97 -14.23
N SER A 140 -8.17 -3.58 -13.03
CA SER A 140 -7.61 -4.07 -11.76
C SER A 140 -8.00 -5.53 -11.50
N LYS A 141 -9.24 -5.91 -11.82
CA LYS A 141 -9.68 -7.32 -11.80
C LYS A 141 -8.87 -8.14 -12.80
N ALA A 142 -8.69 -7.65 -14.04
CA ALA A 142 -7.97 -8.35 -15.09
C ALA A 142 -6.50 -8.60 -14.71
N THR A 143 -5.84 -7.57 -14.17
CA THR A 143 -4.46 -7.70 -13.67
C THR A 143 -4.36 -8.71 -12.53
N ALA A 144 -5.33 -8.66 -11.60
CA ALA A 144 -5.40 -9.60 -10.50
C ALA A 144 -5.67 -11.04 -10.98
N LEU A 145 -6.39 -11.28 -12.07
CA LEU A 145 -6.59 -12.63 -12.60
C LEU A 145 -5.39 -13.13 -13.42
N ALA A 146 -4.76 -12.27 -14.22
CA ALA A 146 -3.74 -12.66 -15.18
C ALA A 146 -2.34 -12.86 -14.57
N SER A 147 -2.01 -12.16 -13.47
CA SER A 147 -0.66 -12.09 -12.94
C SER A 147 -0.41 -13.09 -11.81
N LYS A 148 0.67 -13.87 -11.87
CA LYS A 148 1.22 -14.56 -10.69
C LYS A 148 2.14 -13.60 -9.95
N GLN A 149 1.59 -12.90 -8.96
CA GLN A 149 2.26 -11.75 -8.36
C GLN A 149 3.60 -12.15 -7.71
N SER A 150 4.67 -11.50 -8.15
CA SER A 150 6.05 -11.69 -7.68
C SER A 150 6.73 -13.00 -8.11
N GLU A 151 6.14 -13.78 -9.02
CA GLU A 151 6.87 -14.85 -9.72
C GLU A 151 7.76 -14.28 -10.84
N VAL A 152 8.85 -15.00 -11.16
CA VAL A 152 9.75 -14.62 -12.26
C VAL A 152 9.00 -14.69 -13.59
N LEU A 153 8.89 -13.55 -14.28
CA LEU A 153 8.29 -13.46 -15.60
C LEU A 153 9.26 -13.97 -16.67
N LYS A 154 9.01 -15.18 -17.18
CA LYS A 154 9.85 -15.80 -18.22
C LYS A 154 9.51 -15.33 -19.64
N ASP A 155 8.25 -14.96 -19.89
CA ASP A 155 7.76 -14.55 -21.20
C ASP A 155 6.73 -13.41 -21.06
N ALA A 156 7.12 -12.21 -21.50
CA ALA A 156 6.23 -11.05 -21.50
C ALA A 156 5.04 -11.20 -22.47
N ALA A 157 5.17 -11.99 -23.53
CA ALA A 157 4.07 -12.26 -24.46
C ALA A 157 2.99 -13.12 -23.80
N MET A 158 3.38 -14.09 -22.98
CA MET A 158 2.44 -14.88 -22.17
C MET A 158 1.63 -13.98 -21.22
N LEU A 159 2.27 -13.06 -20.50
CA LEU A 159 1.55 -12.13 -19.61
C LEU A 159 0.56 -11.26 -20.39
N LYS A 160 0.94 -10.75 -21.57
CA LYS A 160 0.03 -9.97 -22.42
C LYS A 160 -1.18 -10.78 -22.88
N ARG A 161 -0.99 -12.06 -23.25
CA ARG A 161 -2.09 -12.97 -23.60
C ARG A 161 -3.03 -13.20 -22.42
N ASN A 162 -2.48 -13.55 -21.25
CA ASN A 162 -3.27 -13.77 -20.04
C ASN A 162 -4.08 -12.51 -19.64
N LEU A 163 -3.49 -11.32 -19.79
CA LEU A 163 -4.19 -10.05 -19.53
C LEU A 163 -5.35 -9.83 -20.50
N ALA A 164 -5.14 -10.09 -21.80
CA ALA A 164 -6.19 -9.95 -22.80
C ALA A 164 -7.34 -10.94 -22.56
N GLU A 165 -7.02 -12.20 -22.26
CA GLU A 165 -8.02 -13.23 -21.92
C GLU A 165 -8.81 -12.86 -20.66
N ALA A 166 -8.13 -12.41 -19.61
CA ALA A 166 -8.79 -11.97 -18.38
C ALA A 166 -9.70 -10.76 -18.62
N GLN A 167 -9.27 -9.81 -19.44
CA GLN A 167 -10.06 -8.63 -19.79
C GLN A 167 -11.34 -9.02 -20.56
N MET A 168 -11.22 -9.91 -21.56
CA MET A 168 -12.39 -10.43 -22.29
C MET A 168 -13.37 -11.17 -21.37
N ARG A 169 -12.86 -11.95 -20.42
CA ARG A 169 -13.70 -12.64 -19.43
C ARG A 169 -14.48 -11.67 -18.55
N ILE A 170 -13.82 -10.64 -18.02
CA ILE A 170 -14.48 -9.62 -17.19
C ILE A 170 -15.51 -8.81 -17.97
N GLU A 171 -15.28 -8.57 -19.27
CA GLU A 171 -16.27 -7.90 -20.13
C GLU A 171 -17.49 -8.78 -20.40
N ALA A 172 -17.30 -10.10 -20.56
CA ALA A 172 -18.38 -11.06 -20.76
C ALA A 172 -19.20 -11.32 -19.49
N GLU A 173 -18.52 -11.42 -18.33
CA GLU A 173 -19.10 -11.77 -17.03
C GLU A 173 -18.65 -10.76 -15.95
N PRO A 174 -19.14 -9.51 -15.97
CA PRO A 174 -18.61 -8.45 -15.10
C PRO A 174 -18.87 -8.65 -13.60
N LYS A 175 -19.75 -9.61 -13.25
CA LYS A 175 -20.19 -9.93 -11.89
C LYS A 175 -19.59 -11.22 -11.30
N ASP A 176 -18.82 -11.97 -12.08
CA ASP A 176 -18.11 -13.20 -11.68
C ASP A 176 -16.58 -12.95 -11.66
#